data_AF-A0A953XK33-F1
#
_entry.id   AF-A0A953XK33-F1
#
_cell.length_a   1.000
_cell.length_b   1.000
_cell.length_c   1.000
_cell.angle_alpha   90.00
_cell.angle_beta   90.00
_cell.angle_gamma   90.00
#
_symmetry.space_group_name_H-M   'P 1'
#
loop_
_entity.id
_entity.type
_entity.pdbx_description
1 polymer ?
#
loop_
_entity_poly.entity_id
_entity_poly.type
_entity_poly.pdbx_seq_one_letter_code
_entity_poly.pdbx_strand_id
1 'polypeptide(L)'
;MAFLNKPMTMPRAFGVIAFTTLLGAVIGGALGWGIGTFTPEYYRSVFRTDSPGFNPVEVGIALGVTEGLLIGLGVGIIVIGILTWQHVRLMQQPPARRATEKIRKQP
;
A
#
# COMPACT_ATOMS: atom_id res chain seq x y z
N MET A 1 3.73 5.54 -25.15
CA MET A 1 4.29 5.03 -23.87
C MET A 1 5.35 5.99 -23.33
N ALA A 2 4.97 7.21 -22.95
CA ALA A 2 5.92 8.29 -22.60
C ALA A 2 6.07 8.54 -21.09
N PHE A 3 5.63 7.61 -20.25
CA PHE A 3 5.71 7.74 -18.78
C PHE A 3 7.00 7.17 -18.16
N LEU A 4 7.88 6.59 -18.97
CA LEU A 4 8.99 5.75 -18.49
C LEU A 4 10.36 6.45 -18.45
N ASN A 5 10.44 7.76 -18.20
CA ASN A 5 11.74 8.44 -18.17
C ASN A 5 11.88 9.60 -17.17
N LYS A 6 11.07 9.64 -16.11
CA LYS A 6 11.19 10.68 -15.08
C LYS A 6 11.71 10.00 -13.82
N PRO A 7 12.87 10.42 -13.26
CA PRO A 7 13.38 9.86 -12.00
C PRO A 7 12.26 9.87 -10.96
N MET A 8 12.24 8.92 -10.01
CA MET A 8 11.32 8.98 -8.88
C MET A 8 11.59 10.27 -8.09
N THR A 9 10.98 11.36 -8.53
CA THR A 9 10.94 12.63 -7.82
C THR A 9 10.20 12.35 -6.52
N MET A 10 10.75 12.76 -5.37
CA MET A 10 10.12 12.64 -4.04
C MET A 10 8.58 12.81 -4.04
N PRO A 11 7.99 13.77 -4.79
CA PRO A 11 6.53 13.90 -4.88
C PRO A 11 5.78 12.65 -5.35
N ARG A 12 6.36 11.82 -6.24
CA ARG A 12 5.72 10.57 -6.70
C ARG A 12 5.75 9.48 -5.65
N ALA A 13 6.84 9.38 -4.90
CA ALA A 13 6.92 8.44 -3.77
C ALA A 13 5.86 8.79 -2.72
N PHE A 14 5.78 10.07 -2.35
CA PHE A 14 4.73 10.58 -1.48
C PHE A 14 3.34 10.32 -2.04
N GLY A 15 3.12 10.54 -3.33
CA GLY A 15 1.83 10.26 -3.99
C GLY A 15 1.42 8.79 -3.90
N VAL A 16 2.36 7.86 -4.11
CA VAL A 16 2.09 6.42 -3.99
C VAL A 16 1.75 6.05 -2.54
N ILE A 17 2.52 6.50 -1.56
CA ILE A 17 2.24 6.22 -0.13
C ILE A 17 0.89 6.81 0.25
N ALA A 18 0.63 8.07 -0.08
CA ALA A 18 -0.62 8.73 0.25
C ALA A 18 -1.81 7.97 -0.35
N PHE A 19 -1.70 7.57 -1.62
CA PHE A 19 -2.75 6.82 -2.31
C PHE A 19 -2.99 5.44 -1.69
N THR A 20 -1.96 4.64 -1.43
CA THR A 20 -2.13 3.31 -0.83
C THR A 20 -2.63 3.38 0.61
N THR A 21 -2.21 4.39 1.35
CA THR A 21 -2.63 4.64 2.74
C THR A 21 -4.09 5.07 2.79
N LEU A 22 -4.52 6.01 1.94
CA LEU A 22 -5.92 6.42 1.84
C LEU A 22 -6.82 5.28 1.38
N LEU A 23 -6.39 4.53 0.36
CA LEU A 23 -7.16 3.40 -0.15
C LEU A 23 -7.30 2.30 0.92
N GLY A 24 -6.21 2.00 1.63
CA GLY A 24 -6.21 1.08 2.76
C GLY A 24 -7.17 1.54 3.87
N ALA A 25 -7.15 2.82 4.25
CA ALA A 25 -8.04 3.39 5.25
C ALA A 25 -9.52 3.29 4.85
N VAL A 26 -9.84 3.57 3.58
CA VAL A 26 -11.22 3.47 3.06
C VAL A 26 -11.70 2.02 3.07
N ILE A 27 -10.88 1.08 2.59
CA ILE A 27 -11.24 -0.34 2.55
C ILE A 27 -11.37 -0.89 3.98
N GLY A 28 -10.40 -0.62 4.85
CA GLY A 28 -10.42 -1.06 6.24
C GLY A 28 -11.59 -0.46 7.00
N GLY A 29 -11.87 0.83 6.84
CA GLY A 29 -13.03 1.49 7.44
C GLY A 29 -14.36 0.92 6.94
N ALA A 30 -14.48 0.63 5.64
CA ALA A 30 -15.68 0.01 5.07
C ALA A 30 -15.91 -1.42 5.59
N LEU A 31 -14.84 -2.21 5.73
CA LEU A 31 -14.89 -3.55 6.32
C LEU A 31 -15.26 -3.48 7.81
N GLY A 32 -14.64 -2.57 8.57
CA GLY A 32 -14.94 -2.34 9.98
C GLY A 32 -16.38 -1.88 10.21
N TRP A 33 -16.90 -0.98 9.36
CA TRP A 33 -18.31 -0.59 9.36
C TRP A 33 -19.24 -1.77 9.05
N GLY A 34 -18.88 -2.59 8.05
CA GLY A 34 -19.61 -3.80 7.70
C GLY A 34 -19.70 -4.78 8.86
N ILE A 35 -18.57 -5.14 9.47
CA ILE A 35 -18.52 -6.08 10.60
C ILE A 35 -19.29 -5.50 11.81
N GLY A 36 -19.15 -4.21 12.09
CA GLY A 36 -19.87 -3.54 13.18
C GLY A 36 -21.39 -3.53 12.97
N THR A 37 -21.84 -3.45 11.71
CA THR A 37 -23.27 -3.41 11.34
C THR A 37 -23.89 -4.80 11.25
N PHE A 38 -23.21 -5.77 10.61
CA PHE A 38 -23.74 -7.11 10.38
C PHE A 38 -23.51 -8.07 11.55
N THR A 39 -22.46 -7.86 12.32
CA THR A 39 -22.08 -8.74 13.43
C THR A 39 -21.69 -7.92 14.68
N PRO A 40 -22.61 -7.16 15.28
CA PRO A 40 -22.32 -6.39 16.49
C PRO A 40 -21.87 -7.29 17.67
N GLU A 41 -22.35 -8.53 17.71
CA GLU A 41 -21.93 -9.54 18.70
C GLU A 41 -20.46 -9.99 18.54
N TYR A 42 -19.87 -9.86 17.34
CA TYR A 42 -18.44 -10.10 17.15
C TYR A 42 -17.63 -9.11 17.99
N TYR A 43 -17.93 -7.81 17.90
CA TYR A 43 -17.25 -6.79 18.69
C TYR A 43 -17.54 -6.92 20.19
N ARG A 44 -18.76 -7.29 20.60
CA ARG A 44 -19.05 -7.57 22.02
C ARG A 44 -18.25 -8.75 22.56
N SER A 45 -18.12 -9.84 21.79
CA SER A 45 -17.34 -11.01 22.19
C SER A 45 -15.83 -10.76 22.22
N VAL A 46 -15.30 -9.97 21.28
CA VAL A 46 -13.88 -9.63 21.18
C VAL A 46 -13.48 -8.64 22.28
N PHE A 47 -14.28 -7.61 22.52
CA PHE A 47 -14.01 -6.62 23.56
C PHE A 47 -14.51 -7.02 24.96
N ARG A 48 -15.23 -8.15 25.06
CA ARG A 48 -15.82 -8.69 26.31
C ARG A 48 -16.44 -7.60 27.18
N THR A 49 -17.27 -6.75 26.56
CA THR A 49 -17.84 -5.59 27.24
C THR A 49 -19.34 -5.51 26.99
N ASP A 50 -20.10 -5.38 28.08
CA ASP A 50 -21.55 -5.15 28.08
C ASP A 50 -21.89 -3.69 28.44
N SER A 51 -20.90 -2.80 28.33
CA SER A 51 -21.08 -1.40 28.71
C SER A 51 -22.16 -0.73 27.84
N PRO A 52 -23.16 -0.05 28.43
CA PRO A 52 -24.25 0.58 27.68
C PRO A 52 -23.79 1.74 26.77
N GLY A 53 -22.55 2.22 26.93
CA GLY A 53 -21.92 3.20 26.02
C GLY A 53 -21.13 2.58 24.86
N PHE A 54 -21.07 1.25 24.74
CA PHE A 54 -20.28 0.60 23.70
C PHE A 54 -21.05 0.56 22.37
N ASN A 55 -20.58 1.33 21.40
CA ASN A 55 -21.10 1.29 20.04
C ASN A 55 -20.17 0.43 19.14
N PRO A 56 -20.59 -0.81 18.78
CA PRO A 56 -19.76 -1.71 17.98
C PRO A 56 -19.46 -1.19 16.57
N VAL A 57 -20.31 -0.30 16.04
CA VAL A 57 -20.09 0.33 14.72
C VAL A 57 -18.95 1.35 14.79
N GLU A 58 -18.93 2.18 15.83
CA GLU A 58 -17.89 3.20 16.02
C GLU A 58 -16.52 2.57 16.26
N VAL A 59 -16.48 1.53 17.10
CA VAL A 59 -15.27 0.74 17.36
C VAL A 59 -14.81 0.02 16.10
N GLY A 60 -15.73 -0.55 15.33
CA GLY A 60 -15.39 -1.21 14.07
C GLY A 60 -14.81 -0.26 13.03
N ILE A 61 -15.40 0.92 12.85
CA ILE A 61 -14.84 1.96 11.98
C ILE A 61 -13.45 2.39 12.47
N ALA A 62 -13.28 2.69 13.76
CA ALA A 62 -12.01 3.17 14.31
C ALA A 62 -10.87 2.16 14.14
N LEU A 63 -11.13 0.88 14.42
CA LEU A 63 -10.19 -0.22 14.17
C LEU A 63 -9.92 -0.40 12.69
N GLY A 64 -10.97 -0.49 11.88
CA GLY A 64 -10.85 -0.69 10.44
C GLY A 64 -10.03 0.41 9.77
N VAL A 65 -10.23 1.67 10.14
CA VAL A 65 -9.45 2.80 9.64
C VAL A 65 -8.00 2.70 10.10
N THR A 66 -7.74 2.39 11.36
CA THR A 66 -6.38 2.31 11.91
C THR A 66 -5.59 1.16 11.27
N GLU A 67 -6.17 -0.01 11.17
CA GLU A 67 -5.57 -1.17 10.51
C GLU A 67 -5.37 -0.90 9.01
N GLY A 68 -6.37 -0.30 8.36
CA GLY A 68 -6.30 0.13 6.97
C GLY A 68 -5.16 1.12 6.69
N LEU A 69 -4.94 2.08 7.58
CA LEU A 69 -3.82 3.03 7.51
C LEU A 69 -2.47 2.33 7.68
N LEU A 70 -2.33 1.45 8.67
CA LEU A 70 -1.08 0.73 8.94
C LEU A 70 -0.70 -0.20 7.78
N ILE A 71 -1.66 -0.97 7.27
CA ILE A 71 -1.45 -1.87 6.14
C ILE A 71 -1.17 -1.06 4.87
N GLY A 72 -1.95 -0.01 4.60
CA GLY A 72 -1.79 0.85 3.43
C GLY A 72 -0.43 1.56 3.39
N LEU A 73 0.07 2.00 4.56
CA LEU A 73 1.41 2.57 4.71
C LEU A 73 2.49 1.52 4.46
N GLY A 74 2.37 0.33 5.07
CA GLY A 74 3.31 -0.77 4.89
C GLY A 74 3.44 -1.20 3.42
N VAL A 75 2.31 -1.37 2.74
CA VAL A 75 2.26 -1.68 1.30
C VAL A 75 2.91 -0.58 0.47
N GLY A 76 2.64 0.69 0.77
CA GLY A 76 3.25 1.84 0.09
C GLY A 76 4.77 1.85 0.19
N ILE A 77 5.31 1.56 1.39
CA ILE A 77 6.76 1.45 1.63
C ILE A 77 7.36 0.29 0.83
N ILE A 78 6.72 -0.88 0.84
CA ILE A 78 7.19 -2.06 0.11
C ILE A 78 7.24 -1.78 -1.40
N VAL A 79 6.19 -1.20 -1.97
CA VAL A 79 6.13 -0.86 -3.39
C VAL A 79 7.26 0.10 -3.77
N ILE A 80 7.51 1.13 -2.97
CA ILE A 80 8.63 2.06 -3.22
C ILE A 80 9.97 1.35 -3.12
N GLY A 81 10.15 0.48 -2.13
CA GLY A 81 11.36 -0.33 -1.98
C GLY A 81 11.64 -1.17 -3.23
N ILE A 82 10.62 -1.85 -3.75
CA ILE A 82 10.72 -2.66 -4.97
C ILE A 82 11.04 -1.78 -6.19
N LEU A 83 10.33 -0.66 -6.38
CA LEU A 83 10.56 0.24 -7.51
C LEU A 83 11.96 0.86 -7.47
N THR A 84 12.41 1.26 -6.29
CA THR A 84 13.76 1.81 -6.08
C THR A 84 14.82 0.75 -6.37
N TRP A 85 14.63 -0.47 -5.88
CA TRP A 85 15.51 -1.61 -6.15
C TRP A 85 15.58 -1.93 -7.65
N GLN A 86 14.44 -1.95 -8.34
CA GLN A 86 14.39 -2.17 -9.78
C GLN A 86 15.16 -1.09 -10.54
N HIS A 87 15.00 0.18 -10.17
CA HIS A 87 15.76 1.29 -10.76
C HIS A 87 17.27 1.11 -10.56
N VAL A 88 17.71 0.78 -9.34
CA VAL A 88 19.14 0.53 -9.05
C VAL A 88 19.67 -0.64 -9.88
N ARG A 89 18.91 -1.75 -9.97
CA ARG A 89 19.33 -2.91 -10.78
C ARG A 89 19.39 -2.64 -12.27
N LEU A 90 18.49 -1.81 -12.81
CA LEU A 90 18.53 -1.41 -14.21
C LEU A 90 19.74 -0.51 -14.51
N MET A 91 20.14 0.34 -13.56
CA MET A 91 21.35 1.17 -13.68
C MET A 91 22.64 0.35 -13.55
N GLN A 92 22.62 -0.75 -12.79
CA GLN A 92 23.76 -1.64 -12.60
C GLN A 92 23.97 -2.67 -13.73
N GLN A 93 23.13 -2.71 -14.77
CA GLN A 93 23.39 -3.60 -15.90
C GLN A 93 24.73 -3.23 -16.57
N PRO A 94 25.75 -4.11 -16.50
CA PRO A 94 27.08 -3.79 -16.99
C PRO A 94 27.07 -3.48 -18.49
N PRO A 95 27.90 -2.53 -18.97
CA PRO A 95 28.02 -2.18 -20.39
C PRO A 95 28.35 -3.37 -21.31
N ALA A 96 28.81 -4.49 -20.75
CA ALA A 96 29.13 -5.72 -21.46
C ALA A 96 27.95 -6.27 -22.29
N ARG A 97 26.70 -6.28 -21.79
CA ARG A 97 25.55 -6.77 -22.60
C ARG A 97 25.22 -5.87 -23.80
N ARG A 98 25.44 -4.55 -23.68
CA ARG A 98 25.22 -3.59 -24.79
C ARG A 98 26.29 -3.71 -25.87
N ALA A 99 27.52 -4.04 -25.49
CA ALA A 99 28.61 -4.26 -26.45
C ALA A 99 28.37 -5.54 -27.27
N THR A 100 28.00 -6.66 -26.63
CA THR A 100 27.74 -7.92 -27.34
C THR A 100 26.52 -7.85 -28.27
N GLU A 101 25.48 -7.10 -27.89
CA GLU A 101 24.31 -6.92 -28.75
C GLU A 101 24.58 -5.98 -29.95
N LYS A 102 25.41 -4.94 -29.76
CA LYS A 102 25.86 -4.09 -30.87
C LYS A 102 26.71 -4.87 -31.89
N ILE A 103 27.64 -5.70 -31.41
CA ILE A 103 28.50 -6.52 -32.28
C ILE A 103 27.68 -7.55 -33.07
N ARG A 104 26.62 -8.11 -32.49
CA ARG A 104 25.73 -9.05 -33.20
C ARG A 104 24.81 -8.39 -34.24
N LYS A 105 24.60 -7.07 -34.18
CA LYS A 105 23.66 -6.33 -35.05
C LYS A 105 24.35 -5.52 -36.16
N GLN A 106 25.68 -5.55 -36.25
CA GLN A 106 26.42 -5.00 -37.38
C GLN A 106 26.82 -6.16 -38.30
N PRO A 107 26.07 -6.42 -39.39
CA PRO A 107 26.55 -7.27 -40.48
C PRO A 107 27.69 -6.62 -41.25
#